data_AF-A0AAU1BK95-F1
#
_entry.id   AF-A0AAU1BK95-F1
#
_cell.length_a   1.000
_cell.length_b   1.000
_cell.length_c   1.000
_cell.angle_alpha   90.00
_cell.angle_beta   90.00
_cell.angle_gamma   90.00
#
_symmetry.space_group_name_H-M   'P 1'
#
loop_
_entity.id
_entity.type
_entity.pdbx_description
1 polymer ?
#
loop_
_entity_poly.entity_id
_entity_poly.type
_entity_poly.pdbx_seq_one_letter_code
_entity_poly.pdbx_strand_id
1 'polypeptide(L)' 'MSVADEFGARAQQMRQKAEQLEQAAERASDPAERERLKEKARRLQEQSKASGDSSGIDPM' A
#
# COMPACT_ATOMS: atom_id res chain seq x y z
N MET A 1 -10.87 -22.24 0.51
CA MET A 1 -9.86 -21.20 0.18
C MET A 1 -10.04 -20.11 1.22
N SER A 2 -9.00 -19.83 2.00
CA SER A 2 -9.10 -19.11 3.28
C SER A 2 -9.08 -17.60 3.08
N VAL A 3 -9.89 -16.87 3.83
CA VAL A 3 -9.97 -15.39 3.80
C VAL A 3 -8.60 -14.75 4.11
N ALA A 4 -7.74 -15.44 4.87
CA ALA A 4 -6.36 -15.05 5.14
C ALA A 4 -5.47 -14.93 3.89
N ASP A 5 -5.66 -15.79 2.87
CA ASP A 5 -4.97 -15.67 1.58
C ASP A 5 -5.46 -14.45 0.79
N GLU A 6 -6.75 -14.12 0.88
CA GLU A 6 -7.35 -12.99 0.19
C GLU A 6 -6.93 -11.64 0.80
N PHE A 7 -6.84 -11.57 2.14
CA PHE A 7 -6.28 -10.42 2.85
C PHE A 7 -4.77 -10.27 2.59
N GLY A 8 -4.02 -11.37 2.57
CA GLY A 8 -2.60 -11.39 2.20
C GLY A 8 -2.36 -10.90 0.77
N ALA A 9 -3.15 -11.39 -0.18
CA ALA A 9 -3.08 -10.99 -1.58
C ALA A 9 -3.44 -9.50 -1.76
N ARG A 10 -4.46 -9.01 -1.05
CA ARG A 10 -4.87 -7.60 -1.10
C ARG A 10 -3.81 -6.68 -0.50
N ALA A 11 -3.22 -7.04 0.65
CA ALA A 11 -2.11 -6.30 1.24
C ALA A 11 -0.87 -6.30 0.32
N GLN A 12 -0.59 -7.41 -0.37
CA GLN A 12 0.49 -7.52 -1.33
C GLN A 12 0.26 -6.67 -2.59
N GLN A 13 -0.98 -6.64 -3.12
CA GLN A 13 -1.35 -5.75 -4.22
C GLN A 13 -1.22 -4.26 -3.85
N MET A 14 -1.61 -3.89 -2.63
CA MET A 14 -1.43 -2.51 -2.16
C MET A 14 0.05 -2.14 -2.01
N ARG A 15 0.89 -3.06 -1.51
CA ARG A 15 2.34 -2.86 -1.46
C ARG A 15 2.95 -2.66 -2.86
N GLN A 16 2.60 -3.51 -3.82
CA GLN A 16 3.07 -3.35 -5.21
C GLN A 16 2.65 -2.02 -5.83
N LYS A 17 1.42 -1.56 -5.58
CA LYS A 17 0.98 -0.24 -6.07
C LYS A 17 1.77 0.91 -5.43
N ALA A 18 2.11 0.80 -4.14
CA ALA A 18 2.94 1.79 -3.48
C ALA A 18 4.34 1.86 -4.10
N GLU A 19 4.97 0.71 -4.36
CA GLU A 19 6.29 0.64 -5.02
C GLU A 19 6.24 1.21 -6.45
N GLN A 20 5.19 0.95 -7.22
CA GLN A 20 5.02 1.54 -8.55
C GLN A 20 4.90 3.06 -8.51
N LEU A 21 4.16 3.59 -7.52
CA LEU A 21 4.02 5.04 -7.32
C LEU A 21 5.35 5.67 -6.90
N GLU A 22 6.14 4.99 -6.08
CA GLU A 22 7.47 5.46 -5.67
C GLU A 22 8.45 5.46 -6.85
N GLN A 23 8.49 4.41 -7.66
CA GLN A 23 9.29 4.37 -8.90
C GLN A 23 8.85 5.44 -9.91
N ALA A 24 7.54 5.67 -10.03
CA ALA A 24 7.03 6.77 -10.85
C ALA A 24 7.49 8.12 -10.31
N ALA A 25 7.52 8.29 -8.98
CA ALA A 25 8.02 9.50 -8.34
C ALA A 25 9.52 9.71 -8.59
N GLU A 26 10.31 8.65 -8.58
CA GLU A 26 11.75 8.72 -8.89
C GLU A 26 12.04 9.10 -10.34
N ARG A 27 11.15 8.68 -11.26
CA ARG A 27 11.23 9.04 -12.69
C ARG A 27 10.61 10.41 -12.98
N ALA A 28 9.73 10.90 -12.11
CA ALA A 28 9.13 12.22 -12.25
C ALA A 28 10.20 13.30 -12.12
N SER A 29 10.34 14.11 -13.17
CA SER A 29 11.30 15.23 -13.20
C SER A 29 10.76 16.47 -12.48
N ASP A 30 9.43 16.53 -12.26
CA ASP A 30 8.77 17.62 -11.54
C ASP A 30 8.80 17.33 -10.02
N PRO A 31 9.35 18.24 -9.20
CA PRO A 31 9.41 18.06 -7.76
C PRO A 31 8.03 17.97 -7.09
N ALA A 32 7.03 18.72 -7.57
CA ALA A 32 5.67 18.68 -7.05
C ALA A 32 4.94 17.38 -7.46
N GLU A 33 5.20 16.86 -8.65
CA GLU A 33 4.68 15.56 -9.08
C GLU A 33 5.30 14.41 -8.27
N ARG A 34 6.62 14.47 -8.05
CA ARG A 34 7.33 13.53 -7.19
C ARG A 34 6.78 13.50 -5.76
N GLU A 35 6.53 14.67 -5.16
CA GLU A 35 5.94 14.73 -3.81
C GLU A 35 4.54 14.12 -3.77
N ARG A 36 3.68 14.44 -4.74
CA ARG A 36 2.32 13.86 -4.82
C ARG A 36 2.34 12.33 -4.98
N LEU A 37 3.26 11.81 -5.79
CA LEU A 37 3.41 10.37 -6.02
C LEU A 37 3.93 9.66 -4.77
N LYS A 38 4.93 10.24 -4.08
CA LYS A 38 5.43 9.72 -2.80
C LYS A 38 4.36 9.75 -1.71
N GLU A 39 3.58 10.83 -1.62
CA GLU A 39 2.49 10.95 -0.64
C GLU A 39 1.40 9.89 -0.90
N LYS A 40 1.03 9.68 -2.17
CA LYS A 40 0.12 8.59 -2.56
C LYS A 40 0.66 7.21 -2.20
N ALA A 41 1.94 6.94 -2.46
CA ALA A 41 2.58 5.66 -2.12
C ALA A 41 2.52 5.39 -0.62
N ARG A 42 2.89 6.40 0.18
CA ARG A 42 2.85 6.34 1.64
C ARG A 42 1.44 6.08 2.18
N ARG A 43 0.44 6.79 1.67
CA ARG A 43 -0.97 6.61 2.05
C ARG A 43 -1.49 5.21 1.72
N LEU A 44 -1.06 4.64 0.59
CA LEU A 44 -1.40 3.27 0.20
C LEU A 44 -0.78 2.23 1.13
N GLN A 45 0.48 2.44 1.53
CA GLN A 45 1.15 1.59 2.53
C GLN A 45 0.43 1.65 3.88
N GLU A 46 0.05 2.85 4.35
CA GLU A 46 -0.70 3.02 5.59
C GLU A 46 -2.08 2.32 5.53
N GLN A 47 -2.79 2.44 4.41
CA GLN A 47 -4.05 1.70 4.22
C GLN A 47 -3.84 0.19 4.17
N SER A 48 -2.73 -0.29 3.60
CA SER A 48 -2.43 -1.73 3.56
C SER A 48 -2.17 -2.28 4.96
N LYS A 49 -1.51 -1.50 5.83
CA LYS A 49 -1.29 -1.85 7.24
C LYS A 49 -2.61 -1.84 8.02
N ALA A 50 -3.40 -0.77 7.88
CA ALA A 50 -4.70 -0.66 8.57
C ALA A 50 -5.70 -1.76 8.14
N SER A 51 -5.68 -2.15 6.86
CA SER A 51 -6.56 -3.22 6.34
C SER A 51 -6.07 -4.62 6.70
N GLY A 52 -4.78 -4.79 7.01
CA GLY A 52 -4.22 -6.05 7.51
C GLY A 52 -4.41 -6.26 9.01
N ASP A 53 -4.46 -5.16 9.78
CA ASP A 53 -4.61 -5.19 11.24
C ASP A 53 -6.06 -5.44 11.69
N SER A 54 -7.06 -5.03 10.89
CA SER A 54 -8.48 -5.22 11.23
C SER A 54 -8.99 -6.66 11.12
N SER A 55 -8.16 -7.61 10.68
CA SER A 55 -8.54 -9.03 10.55
C SER A 55 -7.72 -9.96 11.45
N GLY A 56 -6.90 -9.40 12.35
CA GLY A 56 -6.05 -10.14 13.29
C GLY A 56 -6.44 -10.00 14.77
N ILE A 57 -7.56 -9.34 15.10
CA ILE A 57 -8.12 -9.34 16.44
C ILE A 57 -9.14 -10.49 16.49
N ASP A 58 -8.65 -11.69 16.73
CA ASP A 58 -9.44 -12.79 17.27
C ASP A 58 -9.66 -12.46 18.76
N PRO A 59 -10.90 -12.14 19.20
CA PRO A 59 -11.17 -11.94 20.61
C PRO A 59 -11.32 -13.31 21.28
N MET A 60 -10.30 -13.71 22.03
CA MET A 60 -10.46 -14.67 23.14
C MET A 60 -10.55 -13.90 24.44
#